data_AF-A0AAW4W2W9-F1
#
_entry.id   AF-A0AAW4W2W9-F1
#
_cell.length_a   1.000
_cell.length_b   1.000
_cell.length_c   1.000
_cell.angle_alpha   90.00
_cell.angle_beta   90.00
_cell.angle_gamma   90.00
#
_symmetry.space_group_name_H-M   'P 1'
#
loop_
_entity.id
_entity.type
_entity.pdbx_description
1 polymer ?
#
loop_
_entity_poly.entity_id
_entity_poly.type
_entity_poly.pdbx_seq_one_letter_code
_entity_poly.pdbx_strand_id
1 'polypeptide(L)'
;MAEYKEISSGLKMLLSKAEKMGWNWDAYIEPDNRRTYVEIGQASPAGEDFSMIIDFKEKDQAKSFKENLQMYYEDFDVDEHIEMWIEARHNGISGVPSTRELVKDAEAIENMILELCEALSQVRLPLLIGSYSPENGSKPEIIDRDYYRQGWIFKDEDAFQNRPDDVCYIPELSDEKYTRNDILKILAGDEELAETMFEELDWQNPESLLEDWKANSEIAWCPHCAGYVQTYDKEIEKCPVCGTELED
;
A
#
# COMPACT_ATOMS: atom_id res chain seq x y z
N MET A 1 -17.03 -5.59 -20.39
CA MET A 1 -16.11 -4.82 -19.55
C MET A 1 -16.92 -3.90 -18.66
N ALA A 2 -16.64 -3.90 -17.36
CA ALA A 2 -17.23 -2.97 -16.40
C ALA A 2 -16.12 -2.24 -15.64
N GLU A 3 -16.38 -1.02 -15.22
CA GLU A 3 -15.49 -0.25 -14.34
C GLU A 3 -15.25 -1.02 -13.03
N TYR A 4 -13.99 -1.18 -12.63
CA TYR A 4 -13.62 -1.82 -11.37
C TYR A 4 -13.53 -0.79 -10.25
N LYS A 5 -14.42 -0.88 -9.27
CA LYS A 5 -14.56 0.12 -8.19
C LYS A 5 -13.87 -0.26 -6.88
N GLU A 6 -13.50 -1.53 -6.73
CA GLU A 6 -12.93 -2.09 -5.49
C GLU A 6 -11.40 -1.96 -5.45
N ILE A 7 -10.87 -0.81 -5.89
CA ILE A 7 -9.43 -0.54 -5.92
C ILE A 7 -8.90 -0.43 -4.48
N SER A 8 -7.92 -1.25 -4.14
CA SER A 8 -7.25 -1.23 -2.83
C SER A 8 -6.50 0.07 -2.60
N SER A 9 -6.29 0.46 -1.34
CA SER A 9 -5.50 1.66 -1.00
C SER A 9 -4.10 1.61 -1.58
N GLY A 10 -3.43 0.46 -1.50
CA GLY A 10 -2.12 0.24 -2.10
C GLY A 10 -2.13 0.49 -3.62
N LEU A 11 -3.12 -0.04 -4.36
CA LEU A 11 -3.19 0.19 -5.81
C LEU A 11 -3.52 1.67 -6.11
N LYS A 12 -4.42 2.30 -5.34
CA LYS A 12 -4.70 3.74 -5.47
C LYS A 12 -3.45 4.60 -5.28
N MET A 13 -2.57 4.27 -4.33
CA MET A 13 -1.32 5.01 -4.12
C MET A 13 -0.39 4.94 -5.34
N LEU A 14 -0.29 3.76 -5.95
CA LEU A 14 0.50 3.56 -7.18
C LEU A 14 -0.08 4.38 -8.34
N LEU A 15 -1.38 4.26 -8.57
CA LEU A 15 -2.06 4.97 -9.67
C LEU A 15 -2.02 6.49 -9.48
N SER A 16 -2.18 6.98 -8.24
CA SER A 16 -2.02 8.40 -7.91
C SER A 16 -0.58 8.90 -8.15
N LYS A 17 0.43 8.04 -7.99
CA LYS A 17 1.82 8.36 -8.31
C LYS A 17 2.01 8.44 -9.84
N ALA A 18 1.41 7.53 -10.59
CA ALA A 18 1.43 7.54 -12.05
C ALA A 18 0.74 8.79 -12.63
N GLU A 19 -0.43 9.19 -12.11
CA GLU A 19 -1.12 10.43 -12.50
C GLU A 19 -0.24 11.67 -12.34
N LYS A 20 0.49 11.77 -11.21
CA LYS A 20 1.42 12.89 -10.97
C LYS A 20 2.59 12.91 -11.96
N MET A 21 2.87 11.79 -12.63
CA MET A 21 3.89 11.67 -13.67
C MET A 21 3.32 11.92 -15.08
N GLY A 22 2.01 12.15 -15.21
CA GLY A 22 1.35 12.44 -16.50
C GLY A 22 0.65 11.25 -17.13
N TRP A 23 0.58 10.10 -16.45
CA TRP A 23 -0.13 8.92 -16.93
C TRP A 23 -1.63 9.03 -16.64
N ASN A 24 -2.45 8.63 -17.60
CA ASN A 24 -3.89 8.48 -17.42
C ASN A 24 -4.19 7.00 -17.20
N TRP A 25 -5.22 6.67 -16.41
CA TRP A 25 -5.58 5.29 -16.16
C TRP A 25 -7.08 5.10 -15.94
N ASP A 26 -7.57 3.92 -16.31
CA ASP A 26 -8.91 3.41 -15.99
C ASP A 26 -8.80 1.94 -15.55
N ALA A 27 -9.57 1.55 -14.53
CA ALA A 27 -9.57 0.19 -13.99
C ALA A 27 -10.83 -0.59 -14.40
N TYR A 28 -10.65 -1.85 -14.80
CA TYR A 28 -11.72 -2.65 -15.37
C TYR A 28 -11.76 -4.08 -14.83
N ILE A 29 -12.95 -4.68 -14.91
CA ILE A 29 -13.19 -6.10 -14.71
C ILE A 29 -13.97 -6.69 -15.89
N GLU A 30 -13.51 -7.85 -16.37
CA GLU A 30 -14.23 -8.67 -17.35
C GLU A 30 -15.25 -9.57 -16.63
N PRO A 31 -16.57 -9.47 -16.94
CA PRO A 31 -17.60 -10.22 -16.23
C PRO A 31 -17.47 -11.75 -16.35
N ASP A 32 -16.91 -12.25 -17.46
CA ASP A 32 -16.96 -13.67 -17.80
C ASP A 32 -15.89 -14.50 -17.05
N ASN A 33 -14.69 -13.96 -16.94
CA ASN A 33 -13.53 -14.64 -16.33
C ASN A 33 -13.02 -13.94 -15.06
N ARG A 34 -13.64 -12.81 -14.67
CA ARG A 34 -13.20 -11.92 -13.57
C ARG A 34 -11.76 -11.42 -13.72
N ARG A 35 -11.24 -11.30 -14.94
CA ARG A 35 -9.95 -10.66 -15.19
C ARG A 35 -10.02 -9.19 -14.79
N THR A 36 -9.12 -8.75 -13.93
CA THR A 36 -8.98 -7.36 -13.48
C THR A 36 -7.71 -6.75 -14.03
N TYR A 37 -7.82 -5.56 -14.61
CA TYR A 37 -6.69 -4.84 -15.18
C TYR A 37 -6.86 -3.33 -15.10
N VAL A 38 -5.74 -2.63 -15.23
CA VAL A 38 -5.69 -1.19 -15.45
C VAL A 38 -5.26 -0.96 -16.89
N GLU A 39 -6.03 -0.17 -17.64
CA GLU A 39 -5.54 0.46 -18.87
C GLU A 39 -4.84 1.76 -18.47
N ILE A 40 -3.54 1.86 -18.72
CA ILE A 40 -2.70 3.01 -18.34
C ILE A 40 -1.93 3.52 -19.54
N GLY A 41 -1.94 4.84 -19.80
CA GLY A 41 -1.38 5.40 -21.02
C GLY A 41 -0.94 6.85 -20.92
N GLN A 42 -0.13 7.27 -21.88
CA GLN A 42 0.43 8.62 -22.00
C GLN A 42 0.73 8.94 -23.47
N ALA A 43 0.90 10.22 -23.80
CA ALA A 43 1.40 10.64 -25.10
C ALA A 43 2.94 10.57 -25.15
N SER A 44 3.50 10.00 -26.22
CA SER A 44 4.93 9.97 -26.51
C SER A 44 5.45 11.34 -27.01
N PRO A 45 6.78 11.56 -27.03
CA PRO A 45 7.36 12.78 -27.58
C PRO A 45 7.04 13.05 -29.06
N ALA A 46 6.85 12.03 -29.90
CA ALA A 46 6.43 12.20 -31.28
C ALA A 46 4.89 12.33 -31.45
N GLY A 47 4.15 12.25 -30.34
CA GLY A 47 2.69 12.42 -30.30
C GLY A 47 1.90 11.15 -30.54
N GLU A 48 2.50 9.97 -30.32
CA GLU A 48 1.77 8.71 -30.23
C GLU A 48 1.00 8.67 -28.90
N ASP A 49 -0.32 8.53 -28.96
CA ASP A 49 -1.13 8.21 -27.78
C ASP A 49 -1.06 6.68 -27.57
N PHE A 50 -0.27 6.21 -26.60
CA PHE A 50 -0.11 4.78 -26.31
C PHE A 50 -0.75 4.40 -24.96
N SER A 51 -1.25 3.17 -24.86
CA SER A 51 -1.77 2.58 -23.62
C SER A 51 -1.33 1.14 -23.44
N MET A 52 -1.25 0.71 -22.18
CA MET A 52 -0.86 -0.62 -21.73
C MET A 52 -1.99 -1.21 -20.91
N ILE A 53 -2.27 -2.50 -21.11
CA ILE A 53 -3.22 -3.26 -20.27
C ILE A 53 -2.42 -4.05 -19.25
N ILE A 54 -2.45 -3.62 -17.99
CA ILE A 54 -1.71 -4.25 -16.90
C ILE A 54 -2.68 -4.99 -16.00
N ASP A 55 -2.61 -6.32 -16.03
CA ASP A 55 -3.40 -7.18 -15.15
C ASP A 55 -3.01 -7.04 -13.68
N PHE A 56 -3.97 -7.26 -12.79
CA PHE A 56 -3.72 -7.41 -11.36
C PHE A 56 -4.66 -8.44 -10.75
N LYS A 57 -4.34 -8.94 -9.56
CA LYS A 57 -5.14 -9.91 -8.81
C LYS A 57 -6.00 -9.18 -7.78
N GLU A 58 -7.29 -9.50 -7.70
CA GLU A 58 -8.23 -8.85 -6.77
C GLU A 58 -7.77 -8.83 -5.30
N LYS A 59 -7.12 -9.92 -4.84
CA LYS A 59 -6.62 -10.06 -3.46
C LYS A 59 -5.29 -9.38 -3.18
N ASP A 60 -4.49 -9.10 -4.21
CA ASP A 60 -3.12 -8.60 -4.06
C ASP A 60 -2.81 -7.55 -5.14
N GLN A 61 -3.72 -6.58 -5.24
CA GLN A 61 -3.81 -5.69 -6.40
C GLN A 61 -2.51 -4.91 -6.61
N ALA A 62 -1.97 -4.28 -5.56
CA ALA A 62 -0.82 -3.40 -5.67
C ALA A 62 0.47 -4.14 -6.03
N LYS A 63 0.70 -5.33 -5.45
CA LYS A 63 1.90 -6.13 -5.72
C LYS A 63 1.82 -6.74 -7.12
N SER A 64 0.71 -7.42 -7.44
CA SER A 64 0.55 -8.05 -8.75
C SER A 64 0.51 -7.05 -9.91
N PHE A 65 -0.02 -5.84 -9.69
CA PHE A 65 0.07 -4.75 -10.67
C PHE A 65 1.53 -4.36 -10.95
N LYS A 66 2.35 -4.16 -9.90
CA LYS A 66 3.79 -3.85 -10.08
C LYS A 66 4.55 -4.96 -10.79
N GLU A 67 4.29 -6.22 -10.41
CA GLU A 67 4.90 -7.39 -11.04
C GLU A 67 4.54 -7.46 -12.54
N ASN A 68 3.27 -7.30 -12.89
CA ASN A 68 2.84 -7.37 -14.29
C ASN A 68 3.25 -6.14 -15.12
N LEU A 69 3.35 -4.96 -14.51
CA LEU A 69 3.91 -3.78 -15.18
C LEU A 69 5.41 -3.98 -15.50
N GLN A 70 6.17 -4.54 -14.55
CA GLN A 70 7.57 -4.87 -14.77
C GLN A 70 7.73 -5.93 -15.87
N MET A 71 6.86 -6.94 -15.90
CA MET A 71 6.85 -7.93 -16.99
C MET A 71 6.53 -7.29 -18.34
N TYR A 72 5.53 -6.39 -18.39
CA TYR A 72 5.21 -5.66 -19.63
C TYR A 72 6.42 -4.87 -20.14
N TYR A 73 7.15 -4.19 -19.25
CA TYR A 73 8.38 -3.49 -19.59
C TYR A 73 9.44 -4.45 -20.16
N GLU A 74 9.66 -5.59 -19.52
CA GLU A 74 10.66 -6.58 -19.95
C GLU A 74 10.33 -7.23 -21.29
N ASP A 75 9.04 -7.33 -21.62
CA ASP A 75 8.53 -7.88 -22.87
C ASP A 75 8.36 -6.83 -23.98
N PHE A 76 8.59 -5.53 -23.71
CA PHE A 76 8.41 -4.47 -24.71
C PHE A 76 9.49 -4.55 -25.79
N ASP A 77 9.08 -4.92 -27.01
CA ASP A 77 9.97 -5.00 -28.18
C ASP A 77 9.91 -3.71 -29.00
N VAL A 78 10.98 -2.92 -28.90
CA VAL A 78 11.17 -1.66 -29.62
C VAL A 78 11.08 -1.88 -31.14
N ASP A 79 11.66 -2.95 -31.67
CA ASP A 79 11.68 -3.23 -33.11
C ASP A 79 10.28 -3.61 -33.61
N GLU A 80 9.55 -4.46 -32.87
CA GLU A 80 8.16 -4.83 -33.20
C GLU A 80 7.23 -3.59 -33.20
N HIS A 81 7.38 -2.71 -32.20
CA HIS A 81 6.59 -1.47 -32.11
C HIS A 81 6.86 -0.55 -33.32
N ILE A 82 8.11 -0.44 -33.76
CA ILE A 82 8.49 0.33 -34.96
C ILE A 82 7.91 -0.29 -36.22
N GLU A 83 8.00 -1.62 -36.37
CA GLU A 83 7.52 -2.34 -37.55
C GLU A 83 6.01 -2.14 -37.76
N MET A 84 5.22 -2.18 -36.68
CA MET A 84 3.78 -1.89 -36.71
C MET A 84 3.48 -0.53 -37.35
N TRP A 85 4.19 0.53 -36.94
CA TRP A 85 3.97 1.88 -37.49
C TRP A 85 4.48 2.04 -38.92
N ILE A 86 5.58 1.36 -39.29
CA ILE A 86 6.05 1.33 -40.68
C ILE A 86 4.98 0.69 -41.58
N GLU A 87 4.38 -0.42 -41.15
CA GLU A 87 3.29 -1.08 -41.87
C GLU A 87 2.07 -0.16 -41.99
N ALA A 88 1.63 0.47 -40.89
CA ALA A 88 0.53 1.42 -40.87
C ALA A 88 0.74 2.58 -41.86
N ARG A 89 1.97 3.12 -41.94
CA ARG A 89 2.34 4.16 -42.90
C ARG A 89 2.23 3.67 -44.34
N HIS A 90 2.70 2.46 -44.64
CA HIS A 90 2.55 1.86 -45.98
C HIS A 90 1.08 1.60 -46.34
N ASN A 91 0.25 1.30 -45.34
CA ASN A 91 -1.20 1.13 -45.48
C ASN A 91 -1.98 2.47 -45.54
N GLY A 92 -1.28 3.60 -45.57
CA GLY A 92 -1.87 4.91 -45.86
C GLY A 92 -2.33 5.71 -44.62
N ILE A 93 -1.95 5.28 -43.41
CA ILE A 93 -2.16 6.11 -42.21
C ILE A 93 -1.33 7.39 -42.35
N SER A 94 -2.02 8.52 -42.34
CA SER A 94 -1.40 9.84 -42.49
C SER A 94 -0.85 10.34 -41.16
N GLY A 95 0.29 11.03 -41.20
CA GLY A 95 0.90 11.60 -39.99
C GLY A 95 1.92 10.68 -39.30
N VAL A 96 2.10 9.44 -39.77
CA VAL A 96 3.14 8.55 -39.23
C VAL A 96 4.54 9.15 -39.50
N PRO A 97 5.38 9.31 -38.46
CA PRO A 97 6.73 9.88 -38.60
C PRO A 97 7.66 9.10 -39.53
N SER A 98 8.84 9.67 -39.81
CA SER A 98 9.91 8.96 -40.51
C SER A 98 10.43 7.80 -39.67
N THR A 99 11.04 6.78 -40.31
CA THR A 99 11.59 5.63 -39.56
C THR A 99 12.60 6.03 -38.48
N ARG A 100 13.41 7.07 -38.73
CA ARG A 100 14.34 7.58 -37.71
C ARG A 100 13.63 8.21 -36.52
N GLU A 101 12.48 8.85 -36.74
CA GLU A 101 11.66 9.41 -35.66
C GLU A 101 10.95 8.28 -34.89
N LEU A 102 10.43 7.26 -35.59
CA LEU A 102 9.84 6.08 -34.95
C LEU A 102 10.82 5.35 -34.02
N VAL A 103 12.07 5.17 -34.45
CA VAL A 103 13.11 4.56 -33.59
C VAL A 103 13.28 5.33 -32.29
N LYS A 104 13.45 6.66 -32.40
CA LYS A 104 13.64 7.51 -31.22
C LYS A 104 12.42 7.53 -30.31
N ASP A 105 11.23 7.45 -30.89
CA ASP A 105 9.99 7.50 -30.13
C ASP A 105 9.72 6.18 -29.41
N ALA A 106 9.97 5.04 -30.06
CA ALA A 106 9.87 3.73 -29.43
C ALA A 106 10.89 3.57 -28.27
N GLU A 107 12.14 4.00 -28.46
CA GLU A 107 13.14 4.08 -27.37
C GLU A 107 12.68 5.02 -26.24
N ALA A 108 11.99 6.11 -26.56
CA ALA A 108 11.46 7.03 -25.55
C ALA A 108 10.27 6.41 -24.79
N ILE A 109 9.38 5.68 -25.46
CA ILE A 109 8.28 4.95 -24.84
C ILE A 109 8.83 3.88 -23.88
N GLU A 110 9.81 3.08 -24.30
CA GLU A 110 10.48 2.10 -23.45
C GLU A 110 11.03 2.77 -22.17
N ASN A 111 11.73 3.90 -22.32
CA ASN A 111 12.26 4.65 -21.17
C ASN A 111 11.16 5.26 -20.29
N MET A 112 10.05 5.74 -20.87
CA MET A 112 8.90 6.22 -20.09
C MET A 112 8.30 5.11 -19.23
N ILE A 113 8.18 3.89 -19.78
CA ILE A 113 7.69 2.72 -19.04
C ILE A 113 8.69 2.36 -17.93
N LEU A 114 10.01 2.35 -18.21
CA LEU A 114 11.04 2.13 -17.19
C LEU A 114 10.94 3.13 -16.04
N GLU A 115 10.83 4.43 -16.34
CA GLU A 115 10.69 5.48 -15.33
C GLU A 115 9.44 5.29 -14.47
N LEU A 116 8.33 4.82 -15.07
CA LEU A 116 7.12 4.46 -14.33
C LEU A 116 7.39 3.27 -13.40
N CYS A 117 7.99 2.17 -13.90
CA CYS A 117 8.36 1.00 -13.09
C CYS A 117 9.23 1.40 -11.88
N GLU A 118 10.30 2.16 -12.13
CA GLU A 118 11.21 2.64 -11.09
C GLU A 118 10.48 3.50 -10.07
N ALA A 119 9.68 4.47 -10.52
CA ALA A 119 8.94 5.36 -9.61
C ALA A 119 7.92 4.62 -8.74
N LEU A 120 7.24 3.61 -9.29
CA LEU A 120 6.27 2.80 -8.56
C LEU A 120 6.93 1.80 -7.61
N SER A 121 8.14 1.33 -7.92
CA SER A 121 8.94 0.48 -7.02
C SER A 121 9.29 1.19 -5.71
N GLN A 122 9.47 2.52 -5.74
CA GLN A 122 9.83 3.34 -4.58
C GLN A 122 8.62 3.74 -3.72
N VAL A 123 7.40 3.41 -4.13
CA VAL A 123 6.20 3.67 -3.32
C VAL A 123 6.14 2.68 -2.16
N ARG A 124 6.31 3.18 -0.93
CA ARG A 124 6.00 2.43 0.30
C ARG A 124 4.51 2.10 0.29
N LEU A 125 4.19 0.83 0.11
CA LEU A 125 2.83 0.33 0.28
C LEU A 125 2.55 0.11 1.76
N PRO A 126 1.33 0.41 2.24
CA PRO A 126 0.94 0.10 3.60
C PRO A 126 1.01 -1.41 3.86
N LEU A 127 1.47 -1.78 5.05
CA LEU A 127 1.44 -3.17 5.52
C LEU A 127 -0.01 -3.66 5.65
N LEU A 128 -0.33 -4.78 4.99
CA LEU A 128 -1.59 -5.49 5.16
C LEU A 128 -1.32 -6.98 5.36
N ILE A 129 -1.80 -7.52 6.47
CA ILE A 129 -1.71 -8.93 6.86
C ILE A 129 -3.12 -9.45 7.10
N GLY A 130 -3.48 -10.55 6.44
CA GLY A 130 -4.82 -11.12 6.52
C GLY A 130 -5.90 -10.24 5.86
N SER A 131 -7.16 -10.52 6.18
CA SER A 131 -8.30 -9.68 5.83
C SER A 131 -9.37 -9.69 6.91
N TYR A 132 -10.06 -8.55 7.07
CA TYR A 132 -11.17 -8.41 7.98
C TYR A 132 -12.40 -7.87 7.24
N SER A 133 -13.56 -8.49 7.48
CA SER A 133 -14.85 -8.01 6.99
C SER A 133 -15.85 -8.02 8.13
N PRO A 134 -16.36 -6.84 8.55
CA PRO A 134 -17.34 -6.76 9.63
C PRO A 134 -18.67 -7.39 9.20
N GLU A 135 -19.45 -7.83 10.18
CA GLU A 135 -20.82 -8.28 9.94
C GLU A 135 -21.65 -7.15 9.29
N ASN A 136 -22.37 -7.49 8.21
CA ASN A 136 -23.25 -6.54 7.55
C ASN A 136 -24.51 -7.24 7.07
N GLY A 137 -25.55 -7.19 7.90
CA GLY A 137 -26.91 -7.66 7.61
C GLY A 137 -26.97 -9.13 7.20
N SER A 138 -26.73 -9.40 5.91
CA SER A 138 -26.77 -10.73 5.30
C SER A 138 -25.42 -11.45 5.30
N LYS A 139 -24.31 -10.74 5.55
CA LYS A 139 -22.95 -11.32 5.53
C LYS A 139 -22.42 -11.44 6.96
N PRO A 140 -22.00 -12.66 7.39
CA PRO A 140 -21.37 -12.83 8.69
C PRO A 140 -20.02 -12.11 8.72
N GLU A 141 -19.53 -11.83 9.93
CA GLU A 141 -18.16 -11.40 10.14
C GLU A 141 -17.17 -12.46 9.64
N ILE A 142 -16.10 -12.00 8.99
CA ILE A 142 -15.00 -12.84 8.52
C ILE A 142 -13.69 -12.25 9.04
N ILE A 143 -12.94 -13.07 9.77
CA ILE A 143 -11.57 -12.79 10.20
C ILE A 143 -10.68 -13.82 9.53
N ASP A 144 -9.86 -13.36 8.59
CA ASP A 144 -8.85 -14.17 7.91
C ASP A 144 -7.48 -13.67 8.36
N ARG A 145 -6.75 -14.50 9.09
CA ARG A 145 -5.44 -14.15 9.66
C ARG A 145 -4.34 -14.71 8.77
N ASP A 146 -3.23 -13.99 8.67
CA ASP A 146 -2.02 -14.48 8.01
C ASP A 146 -0.81 -14.38 8.95
N TYR A 147 0.24 -15.12 8.64
CA TYR A 147 1.43 -15.18 9.46
C TYR A 147 2.23 -13.87 9.35
N TYR A 148 2.55 -13.28 10.50
CA TYR A 148 3.40 -12.11 10.61
C TYR A 148 4.32 -12.23 11.82
N ARG A 149 5.62 -12.37 11.55
CA ARG A 149 6.69 -12.53 12.55
C ARG A 149 6.46 -13.68 13.53
N GLN A 150 5.73 -13.48 14.61
CA GLN A 150 5.61 -14.44 15.69
C GLN A 150 4.26 -15.17 15.72
N GLY A 151 3.22 -14.60 15.10
CA GLY A 151 1.88 -15.17 15.16
C GLY A 151 1.06 -15.01 13.89
N TRP A 152 -0.18 -15.47 13.97
CA TRP A 152 -1.19 -15.31 12.93
C TRP A 152 -2.13 -14.19 13.32
N ILE A 153 -2.15 -13.10 12.56
CA ILE A 153 -2.89 -11.87 12.92
C ILE A 153 -3.65 -11.31 11.72
N PHE A 154 -4.53 -10.35 11.99
CA PHE A 154 -4.91 -9.35 11.01
C PHE A 154 -4.27 -8.01 11.39
N LYS A 155 -3.71 -7.30 10.39
CA LYS A 155 -3.06 -6.01 10.59
C LYS A 155 -3.17 -5.16 9.32
N ASP A 156 -3.75 -3.97 9.42
CA ASP A 156 -3.95 -3.04 8.31
C ASP A 156 -3.40 -1.65 8.68
N GLU A 157 -2.22 -1.33 8.14
CA GLU A 157 -1.55 -0.06 8.36
C GLU A 157 -2.30 1.12 7.73
N ASP A 158 -3.01 0.91 6.63
CA ASP A 158 -3.80 1.97 6.00
C ASP A 158 -5.05 2.30 6.84
N ALA A 159 -5.70 1.28 7.43
CA ALA A 159 -6.74 1.50 8.42
C ALA A 159 -6.18 2.28 9.63
N PHE A 160 -5.04 1.84 10.17
CA PHE A 160 -4.41 2.53 11.28
C PHE A 160 -4.14 4.00 10.96
N GLN A 161 -3.45 4.30 9.85
CA GLN A 161 -3.00 5.66 9.52
C GLN A 161 -4.12 6.59 9.06
N ASN A 162 -5.07 6.09 8.26
CA ASN A 162 -5.99 6.94 7.50
C ASN A 162 -7.47 6.75 7.87
N ARG A 163 -7.83 5.70 8.61
CA ARG A 163 -9.22 5.38 8.99
C ARG A 163 -9.29 5.01 10.47
N PRO A 164 -9.15 5.98 11.39
CA PRO A 164 -8.89 5.70 12.80
C PRO A 164 -10.02 4.98 13.56
N ASP A 165 -11.23 4.94 12.99
CA ASP A 165 -12.39 4.21 13.50
C ASP A 165 -12.55 2.80 12.89
N ASP A 166 -11.81 2.48 11.83
CA ASP A 166 -11.79 1.14 11.24
C ASP A 166 -10.90 0.22 12.07
N VAL A 167 -11.25 -1.06 12.11
CA VAL A 167 -10.42 -2.10 12.75
C VAL A 167 -9.12 -2.22 11.96
N CYS A 168 -8.00 -2.01 12.64
CA CYS A 168 -6.66 -2.06 12.07
C CYS A 168 -5.81 -3.23 12.61
N TYR A 169 -6.25 -3.89 13.68
CA TYR A 169 -5.51 -5.02 14.25
C TYR A 169 -6.44 -6.01 14.96
N ILE A 170 -6.20 -7.31 14.75
CA ILE A 170 -6.82 -8.44 15.49
C ILE A 170 -5.70 -9.45 15.80
N PRO A 171 -5.46 -9.78 17.09
CA PRO A 171 -4.39 -10.69 17.49
C PRO A 171 -4.72 -12.16 17.25
N GLU A 172 -3.76 -13.04 17.54
CA GLU A 172 -3.87 -14.48 17.24
C GLU A 172 -4.83 -15.21 18.18
N LEU A 173 -4.71 -14.93 19.48
CA LEU A 173 -5.36 -15.72 20.52
C LEU A 173 -6.71 -15.15 20.99
N SER A 174 -7.18 -14.06 20.36
CA SER A 174 -8.48 -13.45 20.64
C SER A 174 -9.09 -12.87 19.36
N ASP A 175 -10.42 -12.72 19.34
CA ASP A 175 -11.15 -12.01 18.28
C ASP A 175 -11.44 -10.54 18.69
N GLU A 176 -10.66 -9.99 19.63
CA GLU A 176 -10.71 -8.58 20.01
C GLU A 176 -10.23 -7.73 18.84
N LYS A 177 -10.95 -6.62 18.62
CA LYS A 177 -10.76 -5.76 17.45
C LYS A 177 -10.25 -4.43 17.95
N TYR A 178 -9.12 -4.01 17.41
CA TYR A 178 -8.49 -2.75 17.77
C TYR A 178 -8.55 -1.80 16.59
N THR A 179 -9.08 -0.62 16.86
CA THR A 179 -8.94 0.56 16.00
C THR A 179 -7.72 1.37 16.43
N ARG A 180 -7.27 2.33 15.61
CA ARG A 180 -6.23 3.28 16.06
C ARG A 180 -6.69 4.05 17.30
N ASN A 181 -7.97 4.41 17.38
CA ASN A 181 -8.53 5.13 18.52
C ASN A 181 -8.48 4.30 19.82
N ASP A 182 -8.64 2.98 19.73
CA ASP A 182 -8.46 2.08 20.87
C ASP A 182 -7.00 2.02 21.34
N ILE A 183 -6.06 1.89 20.40
CA ILE A 183 -4.61 1.89 20.69
C ILE A 183 -4.18 3.23 21.32
N LEU A 184 -4.61 4.36 20.75
CA LEU A 184 -4.36 5.68 21.34
C LEU A 184 -4.90 5.78 22.76
N LYS A 185 -6.10 5.26 23.01
CA LYS A 185 -6.70 5.29 24.34
C LYS A 185 -5.87 4.50 25.36
N ILE A 186 -5.35 3.33 24.96
CA ILE A 186 -4.44 2.53 25.78
C ILE A 186 -3.19 3.34 26.15
N LEU A 187 -2.71 4.18 25.23
CA LEU A 187 -1.51 4.99 25.37
C LEU A 187 -1.78 6.45 25.78
N ALA A 188 -2.93 6.71 26.41
CA ALA A 188 -3.33 8.04 26.90
C ALA A 188 -3.27 9.16 25.83
N GLY A 189 -3.51 8.82 24.57
CA GLY A 189 -3.55 9.73 23.43
C GLY A 189 -2.18 10.08 22.84
N ASP A 190 -1.13 9.36 23.22
CA ASP A 190 0.21 9.56 22.66
C ASP A 190 0.34 8.93 21.26
N GLU A 191 0.49 9.80 20.26
CA GLU A 191 0.58 9.44 18.84
C GLU A 191 1.85 8.65 18.50
N GLU A 192 2.99 9.07 19.04
CA GLU A 192 4.29 8.45 18.73
C GLU A 192 4.39 7.05 19.34
N LEU A 193 3.87 6.90 20.56
CA LEU A 193 3.75 5.59 21.19
C LEU A 193 2.75 4.69 20.47
N ALA A 194 1.65 5.24 19.95
CA ALA A 194 0.66 4.45 19.22
C ALA A 194 1.24 3.90 17.90
N GLU A 195 2.00 4.71 17.17
CA GLU A 195 2.76 4.25 16.01
C GLU A 195 3.75 3.14 16.38
N THR A 196 4.56 3.36 17.42
CA THR A 196 5.53 2.37 17.92
C THR A 196 4.83 1.05 18.30
N MET A 197 3.73 1.13 19.05
CA MET A 197 2.97 -0.05 19.47
C MET A 197 2.41 -0.79 18.27
N PHE A 198 1.80 -0.06 17.33
CA PHE A 198 1.27 -0.66 16.12
C PHE A 198 2.37 -1.37 15.32
N GLU A 199 3.56 -0.81 15.19
CA GLU A 199 4.69 -1.45 14.50
C GLU A 199 5.17 -2.75 15.18
N GLU A 200 5.15 -2.79 16.51
CA GLU A 200 5.64 -3.92 17.32
C GLU A 200 4.63 -5.06 17.48
N LEU A 201 3.33 -4.78 17.38
CA LEU A 201 2.29 -5.80 17.46
C LEU A 201 2.47 -6.90 16.40
N ASP A 202 2.63 -8.15 16.85
CA ASP A 202 2.85 -9.28 15.95
C ASP A 202 2.16 -10.61 16.35
N TRP A 203 1.58 -10.73 17.55
CA TRP A 203 0.66 -11.84 17.90
C TRP A 203 -0.29 -11.53 19.07
N GLN A 204 0.15 -10.68 19.99
CA GLN A 204 -0.43 -10.34 21.29
C GLN A 204 -1.46 -9.20 21.23
N ASN A 205 -2.28 -9.06 22.30
CA ASN A 205 -3.12 -7.88 22.50
C ASN A 205 -2.24 -6.63 22.78
N PRO A 206 -2.63 -5.41 22.35
CA PRO A 206 -1.97 -4.15 22.71
C PRO A 206 -1.73 -3.94 24.21
N GLU A 207 -2.70 -4.33 25.05
CA GLU A 207 -2.52 -4.26 26.51
C GLU A 207 -1.42 -5.19 27.00
N SER A 208 -1.28 -6.39 26.42
CA SER A 208 -0.21 -7.32 26.77
C SER A 208 1.15 -6.78 26.37
N LEU A 209 1.27 -6.18 25.17
CA LEU A 209 2.50 -5.52 24.74
C LEU A 209 2.87 -4.35 25.66
N LEU A 210 1.89 -3.55 26.09
CA LEU A 210 2.13 -2.47 27.04
C LEU A 210 2.65 -2.98 28.40
N GLU A 211 2.13 -4.11 28.89
CA GLU A 211 2.65 -4.73 30.11
C GLU A 211 4.08 -5.28 29.91
N ASP A 212 4.40 -5.80 28.73
CA ASP A 212 5.77 -6.24 28.41
C ASP A 212 6.74 -5.06 28.39
N TRP A 213 6.38 -3.94 27.75
CA TRP A 213 7.18 -2.70 27.78
C TRP A 213 7.43 -2.20 29.21
N LYS A 214 6.41 -2.27 30.08
CA LYS A 214 6.57 -1.91 31.50
C LYS A 214 7.51 -2.88 32.22
N ALA A 215 7.32 -4.19 32.02
CA ALA A 215 8.13 -5.22 32.66
C ALA A 215 9.61 -5.15 32.26
N ASN A 216 9.88 -4.73 31.02
CA ASN A 216 11.24 -4.53 30.52
C ASN A 216 11.83 -3.16 30.86
N SER A 217 11.09 -2.29 31.57
CA SER A 217 11.51 -0.92 31.86
C SER A 217 11.81 -0.11 30.59
N GLU A 218 10.98 -0.29 29.54
CA GLU A 218 11.00 0.46 28.27
C GLU A 218 10.04 1.68 28.31
N ILE A 219 9.03 1.61 29.20
CA ILE A 219 8.03 2.66 29.39
C ILE A 219 7.60 2.76 30.85
N ALA A 220 7.25 3.97 31.31
CA ALA A 220 6.74 4.22 32.65
C ALA A 220 5.52 5.16 32.62
N TRP A 221 4.60 5.01 33.58
CA TRP A 221 3.44 5.91 33.72
C TRP A 221 3.77 7.09 34.63
N CYS A 222 3.54 8.31 34.14
CA CYS A 222 3.63 9.50 34.96
C CYS A 222 2.24 9.94 35.48
N PRO A 223 1.98 9.88 36.81
CA PRO A 223 0.68 10.26 37.36
C PRO A 223 0.39 11.76 37.25
N HIS A 224 1.44 12.60 37.16
CA HIS A 224 1.27 14.05 37.02
C HIS A 224 0.93 14.46 35.59
N CYS A 225 1.62 13.89 34.60
CA CYS A 225 1.30 14.12 33.19
C CYS A 225 0.04 13.37 32.75
N ALA A 226 -0.37 12.35 33.50
CA ALA A 226 -1.39 11.39 33.12
C ALA A 226 -1.09 10.76 31.74
N GLY A 227 0.17 10.35 31.55
CA GLY A 227 0.67 9.82 30.29
C GLY A 227 1.91 8.96 30.48
N TYR A 228 2.24 8.21 29.42
CA TYR A 228 3.42 7.36 29.39
C TYR A 228 4.67 8.14 29.00
N VAL A 229 5.83 7.68 29.46
CA VAL A 229 7.14 8.20 29.10
C VAL A 229 8.06 7.06 28.70
N GLN A 230 8.73 7.20 27.55
CA GLN A 230 9.76 6.24 27.12
C GLN A 230 11.01 6.38 27.99
N THR A 231 11.51 5.24 28.45
CA THR A 231 12.67 5.15 29.34
C THR A 231 13.92 4.64 28.59
N TYR A 232 13.75 4.01 27.43
CA TYR A 232 14.81 3.47 26.55
C TYR A 232 15.80 2.57 27.31
N ASP A 233 15.31 1.59 28.05
CA ASP A 233 16.11 0.66 28.87
C ASP A 233 16.97 1.35 29.95
N LYS A 234 16.57 2.54 30.38
CA LYS A 234 17.20 3.25 31.50
C LYS A 234 16.22 3.33 32.65
N GLU A 235 16.68 2.97 33.84
CA GLU A 235 15.98 3.32 35.07
C GLU A 235 15.89 4.85 35.16
N ILE A 236 14.66 5.38 34.99
CA ILE A 236 14.37 6.80 35.18
C ILE A 236 13.56 6.99 36.46
N GLU A 237 14.21 7.49 37.52
CA GLU A 237 13.52 7.77 38.79
C GLU A 237 12.56 8.96 38.69
N LYS A 238 12.68 9.80 37.65
CA LYS A 238 11.90 11.03 37.47
C LYS A 238 11.42 11.19 36.04
N CYS A 239 10.16 11.59 35.91
CA CYS A 239 9.55 11.94 34.64
C CYS A 239 10.38 13.01 33.92
N PRO A 240 10.84 12.79 32.67
CA PRO A 240 11.65 13.76 31.94
C PRO A 240 10.87 15.01 31.55
N VAL A 241 9.53 14.95 31.56
CA VAL A 241 8.65 16.06 31.19
C VAL A 241 8.38 16.99 32.38
N CYS A 242 8.01 16.44 33.55
CA CYS A 242 7.56 17.23 34.69
C CYS A 242 8.40 17.09 35.97
N GLY A 243 9.36 16.16 36.00
CA GLY A 243 10.23 15.92 37.15
C GLY A 243 9.58 15.18 38.33
N THR A 244 8.33 14.73 38.19
CA THR A 244 7.64 13.90 39.18
C THR A 244 8.37 12.56 39.33
N GLU A 245 8.56 12.11 40.58
CA GLU A 245 9.11 10.78 40.86
C GLU A 245 8.18 9.72 40.28
N LEU A 246 8.74 8.82 39.48
CA LEU A 246 8.02 7.69 38.91
C LEU A 246 8.12 6.56 39.92
N GLU A 247 6.96 5.99 40.30
CA GLU A 247 6.94 4.80 41.13
C GLU A 247 7.27 3.58 40.26
N ASP A 248 8.06 2.65 40.81
CA ASP A 248 8.36 1.33 40.22
C ASP A 248 7.08 0.50 39.98
#